data_AF-A0A5B9QRY2-F1
#
_entry.id   AF-A0A5B9QRY2-F1
#
_cell.length_a   1.000
_cell.length_b   1.000
_cell.length_c   1.000
_cell.angle_alpha   90.00
_cell.angle_beta   90.00
_cell.angle_gamma   90.00
#
_symmetry.space_group_name_H-M   'P 1'
#
loop_
_entity.id
_entity.type
_entity.pdbx_description
1 polymer ?
#
loop_
_entity_poly.entity_id
_entity_poly.type
_entity_poly.pdbx_seq_one_letter_code
_entity_poly.pdbx_strand_id
1 'polypeptide(L)' 'MSTDWFFLKKGWLGKAKAVGPLNEPDLLLRIDRGEIAPETLVQSESKTRGRWIPMNRVGPAFKHWRKLHPEAKAPSQ' A
#
# COMPACT_ATOMS: atom_id res chain seq x y z
N MET A 1 6.56 -15.84 -6.24
CA MET A 1 6.03 -14.49 -5.92
C MET A 1 4.94 -14.18 -6.92
N SER A 2 3.71 -13.91 -6.49
CA SER A 2 2.62 -13.49 -7.38
C SER A 2 2.79 -12.01 -7.73
N THR A 3 2.45 -11.64 -8.96
CA THR A 3 2.42 -10.25 -9.44
C THR A 3 0.96 -9.85 -9.57
N ASP A 4 0.32 -9.52 -8.43
CA ASP A 4 -1.10 -9.23 -8.37
C ASP A 4 -1.43 -7.98 -7.54
N TRP A 5 -0.41 -7.25 -7.07
CA TRP A 5 -0.63 -6.03 -6.29
C TRP A 5 -0.82 -4.79 -7.16
N PHE A 6 -1.76 -3.94 -6.77
CA PHE A 6 -1.94 -2.61 -7.33
C PHE A 6 -2.07 -1.59 -6.19
N PHE A 7 -1.68 -0.34 -6.45
CA PHE A 7 -1.96 0.79 -5.55
C PHE A 7 -2.51 2.00 -6.31
N LEU A 8 -3.33 2.83 -5.66
CA LEU A 8 -3.83 4.08 -6.23
C LEU A 8 -2.85 5.22 -5.94
N LYS A 9 -2.25 5.75 -7.00
CA LYS A 9 -1.43 6.97 -6.95
C LYS A 9 -2.31 8.18 -7.25
N LYS A 10 -2.22 9.22 -6.42
CA LYS A 10 -2.82 10.53 -6.75
C LYS A 10 -2.11 11.10 -7.98
N GLY A 11 -2.85 11.27 -9.06
CA GLY A 11 -2.37 11.93 -10.28
C GLY A 11 -2.58 13.44 -10.23
N TRP A 12 -2.07 14.11 -11.26
CA TRP A 12 -2.33 15.53 -11.48
C TRP A 12 -3.82 15.74 -11.81
N LEU A 13 -4.42 16.84 -11.32
CA LEU A 13 -5.84 17.19 -11.50
C LEU A 13 -6.84 16.23 -10.79
N GLY A 14 -6.44 15.62 -9.67
CA GLY A 14 -7.35 14.85 -8.82
C GLY A 14 -7.72 13.45 -9.34
N LYS A 15 -7.22 13.05 -10.51
CA LYS A 15 -7.44 11.69 -11.04
C LYS A 15 -6.53 10.69 -10.33
N ALA A 16 -7.11 9.70 -9.68
CA ALA A 16 -6.35 8.56 -9.15
C ALA A 16 -6.01 7.59 -10.29
N LYS A 17 -4.78 7.09 -10.32
CA LYS A 17 -4.32 6.07 -11.27
C LYS A 17 -3.90 4.81 -10.51
N ALA A 18 -4.40 3.65 -10.95
CA ALA A 18 -3.90 2.37 -10.48
C ALA A 18 -2.51 2.09 -11.07
N VAL A 19 -1.58 1.68 -10.20
CA VAL A 19 -0.20 1.32 -10.57
C VAL A 19 0.03 -0.14 -10.18
N GLY A 20 0.34 -0.96 -11.17
CA GLY A 20 0.60 -2.40 -11.05
C GLY A 20 0.44 -3.11 -12.40
N PRO A 21 0.44 -4.45 -12.43
CA PRO A 21 0.61 -5.33 -11.27
C PRO A 21 2.05 -5.30 -10.72
N LEU A 22 2.20 -5.44 -9.41
CA LEU A 22 3.48 -5.51 -8.68
C LEU A 22 3.56 -6.85 -7.95
N ASN A 23 4.78 -7.32 -7.72
CA ASN A 23 5.02 -8.35 -6.72
C ASN A 23 5.09 -7.72 -5.31
N GLU A 24 5.10 -8.57 -4.28
CA GLU A 24 5.14 -8.11 -2.88
C GLU A 24 6.43 -7.31 -2.54
N PRO A 25 7.65 -7.74 -2.92
CA PRO A 25 8.86 -6.91 -2.73
C PRO A 25 8.78 -5.52 -3.35
N ASP A 26 8.27 -5.40 -4.58
CA ASP A 26 8.10 -4.11 -5.26
C ASP A 26 7.09 -3.23 -4.53
N LEU A 27 6.01 -3.81 -4.00
CA LEU A 27 5.06 -3.07 -3.16
C LEU A 27 5.75 -2.49 -1.91
N LEU A 28 6.59 -3.27 -1.24
CA LEU A 28 7.35 -2.80 -0.07
C LEU A 28 8.35 -1.70 -0.47
N LEU A 29 9.02 -1.81 -1.61
CA LEU A 29 9.91 -0.77 -2.11
C LEU A 29 9.17 0.55 -2.39
N ARG A 30 7.91 0.50 -2.83
CA ARG A 30 7.07 1.70 -2.98
C ARG A 30 6.71 2.34 -1.64
N ILE A 31 6.53 1.51 -0.60
CA ILE A 31 6.36 1.98 0.78
C ILE A 31 7.64 2.69 1.24
N ASP A 32 8.81 2.08 1.02
CA ASP A 32 10.12 2.66 1.40
C ASP A 32 10.37 4.02 0.75
N ARG A 33 9.91 4.19 -0.49
CA ARG A 33 10.03 5.43 -1.27
C ARG A 33 9.01 6.51 -0.88
N GLY A 34 8.10 6.23 0.05
CA GLY A 34 7.02 7.14 0.43
C GLY A 34 5.94 7.30 -0.65
N GLU A 35 5.88 6.42 -1.65
CA GLU A 35 4.83 6.44 -2.67
C GLU A 35 3.49 5.87 -2.15
N ILE A 36 3.55 5.08 -1.07
CA ILE A 36 2.40 4.43 -0.44
C ILE A 36 2.37 4.84 1.04
N ALA A 37 1.31 5.54 1.42
CA ALA A 37 1.00 5.93 2.79
C ALA A 37 -0.05 4.98 3.41
N PRO A 38 -0.25 4.97 4.73
CA PRO A 38 -1.23 4.10 5.42
C PRO A 38 -2.64 4.14 4.81
N GLU A 39 -3.07 5.30 4.32
CA GLU A 39 -4.37 5.54 3.69
C GLU A 39 -4.42 5.22 2.19
N THR A 40 -3.28 4.99 1.55
CA THR A 40 -3.21 4.64 0.13
C THR A 40 -3.99 3.36 -0.12
N LEU A 41 -4.94 3.39 -1.06
CA LEU A 41 -5.69 2.20 -1.44
C LEU A 41 -4.81 1.23 -2.23
N VAL A 42 -4.80 -0.02 -1.80
CA VAL A 42 -4.10 -1.14 -2.42
C VAL A 42 -5.07 -2.28 -2.70
N GLN A 43 -4.75 -3.12 -3.68
CA GLN A 43 -5.54 -4.27 -4.08
C GLN A 43 -4.61 -5.42 -4.43
N SER A 44 -4.98 -6.64 -4.08
CA SER A 44 -4.41 -7.87 -4.64
C SER A 44 -5.51 -8.90 -4.82
N GLU A 45 -5.46 -9.61 -5.95
CA GLU A 45 -6.43 -10.67 -6.23
C GLU A 45 -6.38 -11.75 -5.13
N SER A 46 -5.18 -12.18 -4.74
CA SER A 46 -5.00 -13.26 -3.76
C SER A 46 -5.12 -12.82 -2.29
N LYS A 47 -4.74 -11.58 -1.95
CA LYS A 47 -4.63 -11.12 -0.56
C LYS A 47 -5.79 -10.24 -0.12
N THR A 48 -6.35 -9.44 -1.01
CA THR A 48 -7.50 -8.56 -0.71
C THR A 48 -8.80 -9.05 -1.35
N ARG A 49 -8.76 -10.19 -2.06
CA ARG A 49 -9.88 -10.76 -2.83
C ARG A 49 -10.38 -9.77 -3.88
N GLY A 50 -9.45 -9.10 -4.56
CA GLY A 50 -9.77 -8.10 -5.59
C GLY A 50 -10.36 -6.80 -5.05
N ARG A 51 -10.41 -6.58 -3.73
CA ARG A 51 -10.96 -5.33 -3.14
C ARG A 51 -9.88 -4.29 -2.90
N TRP A 52 -10.21 -3.03 -3.19
CA TRP A 52 -9.39 -1.88 -2.80
C TRP A 52 -9.57 -1.59 -1.32
N ILE A 53 -8.48 -1.67 -0.55
CA ILE A 53 -8.47 -1.39 0.89
C ILE A 53 -7.31 -0.45 1.23
N PRO A 54 -7.40 0.37 2.28
CA PRO A 54 -6.26 1.16 2.74
C PRO A 54 -5.08 0.27 3.13
N MET A 55 -3.85 0.69 2.82
CA MET A 55 -2.63 -0.08 3.09
C MET A 55 -2.47 -0.45 4.56
N ASN A 56 -2.96 0.39 5.49
CA ASN A 56 -2.93 0.10 6.93
C ASN A 56 -3.76 -1.13 7.36
N ARG A 57 -4.67 -1.63 6.51
CA ARG A 57 -5.39 -2.89 6.73
C ARG A 57 -4.61 -4.12 6.25
N VAL A 58 -3.53 -3.93 5.50
CA VAL A 58 -2.64 -5.00 5.05
C VAL A 58 -1.55 -5.20 6.12
N GLY A 59 -1.76 -6.17 7.01
CA GLY A 59 -0.90 -6.39 8.19
C GLY A 59 0.61 -6.40 7.91
N PRO A 60 1.12 -7.23 6.97
CA PRO A 60 2.56 -7.26 6.64
C PRO A 60 3.09 -5.92 6.12
N ALA A 61 2.37 -5.27 5.20
CA ALA A 61 2.75 -3.97 4.62
C ALA A 61 2.74 -2.86 5.68
N PHE A 62 1.71 -2.81 6.52
CA PHE A 62 1.62 -1.81 7.59
C PHE A 62 2.67 -2.03 8.69
N LYS A 63 3.01 -3.30 9.00
CA LYS A 63 4.14 -3.63 9.89
C LYS A 63 5.46 -3.11 9.30
N HIS A 64 5.66 -3.23 7.99
CA HIS A 64 6.84 -2.71 7.30
C HIS A 64 6.90 -1.18 7.37
N TRP A 65 5.80 -0.51 7.03
CA TRP A 65 5.70 0.95 7.11
C TRP A 65 6.02 1.50 8.51
N ARG A 66 5.51 0.86 9.57
CA ARG A 66 5.78 1.26 10.97
C ARG A 66 7.24 1.09 11.41
N LYS A 67 7.98 0.15 10.80
CA LYS A 67 9.42 0.01 11.10
C LYS A 67 10.23 1.19 10.58
N LEU A 68 9.76 1.81 9.49
CA LEU A 68 10.40 2.96 8.85
C LEU A 68 9.98 4.29 9.51
N HIS A 69 8.83 4.30 10.18
CA HIS A 69 8.23 5.49 10.81
C HIS A 69 7.90 5.21 12.29
N PRO A 70 8.91 5.04 13.16
CA PRO A 70 8.70 4.71 14.57
C PRO A 70 7.97 5.82 15.36
N GLU A 71 8.07 7.08 14.92
CA GLU A 71 7.39 8.24 15.52
C GLU A 71 5.90 8.35 15.17
N ALA A 72 5.43 7.62 14.15
CA ALA A 72 4.02 7.58 13.79
C ALA A 72 3.24 6.73 14.81
N LYS A 73 2.91 7.36 15.94
CA LYS A 73 2.05 6.79 17.00
C LYS A 73 0.83 6.12 16.35
N ALA A 74 0.64 4.84 16.68
CA ALA A 74 -0.51 4.06 16.25
C ALA A 74 -1.80 4.87 16.46
N PRO A 75 -2.77 4.85 15.53
CA PRO A 75 -4.06 5.48 15.77
C PRO A 75 -4.61 4.89 17.07
N SER A 76 -4.71 5.74 18.09
CA SER A 76 -5.44 5.46 19.32
C SER A 76 -6.85 5.07 18.89
N GLN A 77 -7.17 3.79 19.06
CA GLN A 77 -8.51 3.24 18.91
C GLN A 77 -9.46 3.87 19.92
#